data_AF-A0A017HJQ7-F1
#
_entry.id   AF-A0A017HJQ7-F1
#
_cell.length_a   1.000
_cell.length_b   1.000
_cell.length_c   1.000
_cell.angle_alpha   90.00
_cell.angle_beta   90.00
_cell.angle_gamma   90.00
#
_symmetry.space_group_name_H-M   'P 1'
#
loop_
_entity.id
_entity.type
_entity.pdbx_description
1 polymer ?
#
loop_
_entity_poly.entity_id
_entity_poly.type
_entity_poly.pdbx_seq_one_letter_code
_entity_poly.pdbx_strand_id
1 'polypeptide(L)'
;MKGEEIEMPMGHLMLGLLGGIVAFALALVAGLSLGMALLLYVGAGNLGLMLSVALQFLADGARRPPRRPAPAVQPTRRLRPIPVSH
;
A
#
# COMPACT_ATOMS: atom_id res chain seq x y z
N MET A 1 12.10 -15.84 17.18
CA MET A 1 10.94 -15.06 16.72
C MET A 1 11.47 -13.68 16.35
N LYS A 2 11.79 -13.45 15.08
CA LYS A 2 12.23 -12.13 14.62
C LYS A 2 10.99 -11.26 14.58
N GLY A 3 10.98 -10.18 15.36
CA GLY A 3 9.94 -9.16 15.24
C GLY A 3 10.00 -8.61 13.83
N GLU A 4 9.01 -8.97 13.01
CA GLU A 4 8.64 -8.15 11.86
C GLU A 4 8.25 -6.80 12.44
N GLU A 5 9.19 -5.86 12.43
CA GLU A 5 8.89 -4.46 12.62
C GLU A 5 7.89 -4.12 11.51
N ILE A 6 6.62 -3.99 11.90
CA ILE A 6 5.58 -3.46 11.06
C ILE A 6 6.00 -2.01 10.83
N GLU A 7 6.85 -1.78 9.83
CA GLU A 7 7.12 -0.46 9.28
C GLU A 7 5.81 0.01 8.67
N MET A 8 4.87 0.46 9.52
CA MET A 8 3.78 1.29 9.05
C MET A 8 4.46 2.52 8.46
N PRO A 9 4.28 2.80 7.16
CA PRO A 9 4.89 3.96 6.55
C PRO A 9 4.47 5.19 7.36
N MET A 10 5.44 5.83 8.03
CA MET A 10 5.21 6.93 8.95
C MET A 10 4.31 8.03 8.34
N GLY A 11 4.36 8.18 7.01
CA GLY A 11 3.49 9.08 6.25
C GLY A 11 1.99 8.77 6.36
N HIS A 12 1.56 7.51 6.42
CA HIS A 12 0.16 7.16 6.61
C HIS A 12 -0.31 7.52 8.02
N LEU A 13 0.50 7.17 9.04
CA LEU A 13 0.24 7.54 10.43
C LEU A 13 0.10 9.06 10.60
N MET A 14 0.97 9.84 9.96
CA MET A 14 0.87 11.30 9.98
C MET A 14 -0.40 11.82 9.30
N LEU A 15 -0.79 11.24 8.15
CA LEU A 15 -2.02 11.62 7.42
C LEU A 15 -3.28 11.32 8.24
N GLY A 16 -3.35 10.14 8.84
CA GLY A 16 -4.43 9.77 9.76
C GLY A 16 -4.50 10.71 10.95
N LEU A 17 -3.36 10.96 11.60
CA LEU A 17 -3.28 11.85 12.75
C LEU A 17 -3.74 13.27 12.40
N LEU A 18 -3.25 13.85 11.30
CA LEU A 18 -3.67 15.16 10.81
C LEU A 18 -5.17 15.21 10.52
N GLY A 19 -5.70 14.19 9.85
CA GLY A 19 -7.14 14.08 9.57
C GLY A 19 -7.98 14.07 10.85
N GLY A 20 -7.55 13.30 11.86
CA GLY A 20 -8.18 13.28 13.18
C GLY A 20 -8.13 14.64 13.89
N ILE A 21 -6.97 15.29 13.92
CA ILE A 21 -6.79 16.62 14.55
C ILE A 21 -7.71 17.66 13.90
N VAL A 22 -7.78 17.68 12.57
CA VAL A 22 -8.64 18.62 11.84
C VAL A 22 -10.12 18.36 12.18
N ALA A 23 -10.57 17.10 12.18
CA ALA A 23 -11.94 16.75 12.55
C ALA A 23 -12.28 17.12 14.00
N PHE A 24 -11.33 16.92 14.93
CA PHE A 24 -11.47 17.33 16.33
C PHE A 24 -11.63 18.84 16.48
N ALA A 25 -10.75 19.61 15.81
CA ALA A 25 -10.79 21.07 15.86
C ALA A 25 -12.10 21.61 15.28
N LEU A 26 -12.56 21.08 14.14
CA LEU A 26 -13.84 21.45 13.55
C LEU A 26 -15.02 21.09 14.46
N ALA A 27 -14.96 19.95 15.15
CA ALA A 27 -16.00 19.54 16.09
C ALA A 27 -16.11 20.51 17.29
N LEU A 28 -14.98 20.96 17.85
CA LEU A 28 -14.97 21.94 18.92
C LEU A 28 -15.48 23.31 18.45
N VAL A 29 -15.07 23.76 17.26
CA VAL A 29 -15.56 25.01 16.66
C VAL A 29 -17.07 24.94 16.38
N ALA A 30 -17.59 23.78 16.00
CA ALA A 30 -19.02 23.52 15.81
C ALA A 30 -19.80 23.41 17.13
N GLY A 31 -19.15 23.51 18.28
CA GLY A 31 -19.79 23.43 19.61
C GLY A 31 -20.21 22.01 20.00
N LEU A 32 -19.64 20.97 19.38
CA LEU A 32 -19.90 19.59 19.77
C LEU A 32 -19.31 19.29 21.15
N SER A 33 -19.91 18.31 21.84
CA SER A 33 -19.39 17.85 23.12
C SER A 33 -17.99 17.24 22.96
N LEU A 34 -17.17 17.34 24.01
CA LEU A 34 -15.81 16.80 24.01
C LEU A 34 -15.76 15.31 23.65
N GLY A 35 -16.75 14.52 24.12
CA GLY A 35 -16.88 13.11 23.78
C GLY A 35 -17.12 12.88 22.28
N MET A 36 -17.98 13.70 21.66
CA MET A 36 -18.23 13.61 20.22
C MET A 36 -17.02 14.06 19.39
N ALA A 37 -16.33 15.12 19.84
CA ALA A 37 -15.08 15.56 19.21
C ALA A 37 -14.01 14.45 19.26
N LEU A 38 -13.84 13.77 20.40
CA LEU A 38 -12.94 12.62 20.55
C LEU A 38 -13.33 11.45 19.64
N LEU A 39 -14.62 11.13 19.52
CA LEU A 39 -15.07 10.10 18.59
C LEU A 39 -14.75 10.48 17.14
N LEU A 40 -14.94 11.75 16.76
CA LEU A 40 -14.60 12.24 15.43
C LEU A 40 -13.08 12.24 15.19
N TYR A 41 -12.27 12.55 16.19
CA TYR A 41 -10.81 12.43 16.11
C TYR A 41 -10.40 11.00 15.74
N VAL A 42 -10.87 10.01 16.50
CA VAL A 42 -10.53 8.59 16.29
C VAL A 42 -11.13 8.09 14.98
N GLY A 43 -12.40 8.42 14.70
CA GLY A 43 -13.10 7.98 13.50
C GLY A 43 -12.50 8.56 12.22
N ALA A 44 -12.31 9.87 12.16
CA ALA A 44 -11.70 10.53 11.01
C ALA A 44 -10.24 10.14 10.84
N GLY A 45 -9.50 9.94 11.93
CA GLY A 45 -8.11 9.47 11.85
C GLY A 45 -7.99 8.07 11.24
N ASN A 46 -8.86 7.14 11.64
CA ASN A 46 -8.91 5.80 11.03
C ASN A 46 -9.37 5.84 9.57
N LEU A 47 -10.38 6.66 9.24
CA LEU A 47 -10.80 6.88 7.86
C LEU A 47 -9.66 7.44 6.99
N GLY A 48 -8.89 8.39 7.51
CA GLY A 48 -7.71 8.95 6.85
C GLY A 48 -6.63 7.89 6.58
N LEU A 49 -6.39 6.99 7.54
CA LEU A 49 -5.47 5.85 7.36
C LEU A 49 -5.96 4.91 6.27
N MET A 50 -7.22 4.47 6.33
CA MET A 50 -7.79 3.57 5.33
C MET A 50 -7.74 4.18 3.94
N LEU A 51 -8.09 5.47 3.82
CA LEU A 51 -8.03 6.19 2.55
C LEU A 51 -6.59 6.28 2.02
N SER A 52 -5.63 6.59 2.89
CA SER A 52 -4.22 6.68 2.50
C SER A 52 -3.66 5.36 1.97
N VAL A 53 -3.99 4.24 2.65
CA VAL A 53 -3.63 2.89 2.20
C VAL A 53 -4.34 2.53 0.90
N ALA A 54 -5.63 2.85 0.76
CA ALA A 54 -6.38 2.61 -0.48
C ALA A 54 -5.78 3.37 -1.68
N LEU A 55 -5.37 4.62 -1.47
CA LEU A 55 -4.68 5.43 -2.48
C LEU A 55 -3.32 4.83 -2.85
N GLN A 56 -2.59 4.27 -1.90
CA GLN A 56 -1.33 3.55 -2.17
C GLN A 56 -1.59 2.35 -3.09
N PHE A 57 -2.57 1.50 -2.77
CA PHE A 57 -2.93 0.36 -3.62
C PHE A 57 -3.38 0.77 -5.02
N LEU A 58 -4.13 1.88 -5.13
CA LEU A 58 -4.55 2.42 -6.41
C LEU A 58 -3.35 2.94 -7.22
N ALA A 59 -2.43 3.65 -6.58
CA ALA A 59 -1.21 4.14 -7.20
C ALA A 59 -0.28 3.00 -7.66
N ASP A 60 -0.13 1.96 -6.87
CA ASP A 60 0.67 0.77 -7.22
C ASP A 60 0.02 -0.03 -8.35
N GLY A 61 -1.31 -0.10 -8.39
CA GLY A 61 -2.06 -0.66 -9.50
C GLY A 61 -1.81 0.07 -10.82
N ALA A 62 -1.77 1.41 -10.78
CA ALA A 62 -1.49 2.24 -11.96
C ALA A 62 -0.03 2.14 -12.44
N ARG A 63 0.91 1.80 -11.56
CA ARG A 63 2.34 1.71 -11.88
C ARG A 63 2.77 0.35 -12.45
N ARG A 64 1.90 -0.65 -12.54
CA ARG A 64 2.27 -1.94 -13.16
C ARG A 64 2.30 -1.76 -14.69
N PRO A 65 3.47 -1.72 -15.35
CA PRO A 65 3.52 -1.78 -16.80
C PRO A 65 2.93 -3.13 -17.25
N PRO A 66 2.29 -3.19 -18.43
CA PRO A 66 1.88 -4.48 -19.00
C PRO A 66 3.12 -5.37 -19.05
N ARG A 67 3.05 -6.56 -18.42
CA ARG A 67 4.09 -7.57 -18.54
C ARG A 67 4.27 -7.81 -20.03
N ARG A 68 5.35 -7.28 -20.62
CA ARG A 68 5.80 -7.70 -21.95
C ARG A 68 5.89 -9.23 -21.86
N PRO A 69 5.16 -9.98 -22.70
CA PRO A 69 5.29 -11.43 -22.70
C PRO A 69 6.78 -11.73 -22.88
N ALA A 70 7.36 -12.47 -21.92
CA ALA A 70 8.74 -12.88 -22.00
C ALA A 70 8.94 -13.56 -23.37
N PRO A 71 9.98 -13.19 -24.14
CA PRO A 71 10.23 -13.88 -25.40
C PRO A 71 10.33 -15.37 -25.11
N ALA A 72 9.53 -16.16 -25.83
CA ALA A 72 9.53 -17.61 -25.70
C ALA A 72 10.97 -18.09 -25.88
N VAL A 73 11.58 -18.55 -24.79
CA VAL A 73 12.91 -19.16 -24.82
C VAL A 73 12.77 -20.39 -25.72
N GLN A 74 13.19 -20.26 -26.98
CA GLN A 74 13.29 -21.41 -27.87
C GLN A 74 14.29 -22.36 -27.23
N PRO A 75 13.89 -23.60 -26.86
CA PRO A 75 14.86 -24.59 -26.42
C PRO A 75 15.73 -24.91 -27.62
N THR A 76 16.94 -24.34 -27.64
CA THR A 76 17.95 -24.65 -28.63
C THR A 76 18.38 -26.09 -28.37
N ARG A 77 17.70 -27.02 -29.05
CA ARG A 77 18.03 -28.44 -29.06
C ARG A 77 19.39 -28.60 -29.73
N ARG A 78 20.47 -28.50 -28.95
CA ARG A 78 21.81 -28.91 -29.37
C ARG A 78 21.78 -30.42 -29.56
N LEU A 79 21.47 -30.86 -30.77
CA LEU A 79 21.71 -32.22 -31.21
C LEU A 79 23.23 -32.44 -31.21
N ARG A 80 23.72 -33.18 -30.22
CA ARG A 80 25.09 -33.68 -30.18
C ARG A 80 25.19 -34.77 -31.24
N PRO A 81 26.04 -34.66 -32.28
CA PRO A 81 26.27 -35.77 -33.19
C PRO A 81 26.94 -36.90 -32.42
N ILE A 82 26.33 -38.09 -32.44
CA ILE A 82 26.92 -39.31 -31.92
C ILE A 82 27.90 -39.80 -32.99
N PRO A 83 29.21 -39.90 -32.71
CA PRO A 83 30.14 -40.47 -33.67
C PRO A 83 29.87 -41.96 -33.82
N VAL A 84 29.50 -42.39 -35.02
CA VAL A 84 29.45 -43.79 -35.43
C VAL A 84 30.87 -44.18 -35.83
N SER A 85 31.53 -44.97 -35.00
CA SER A 85 32.79 -45.63 -35.33
C SER A 85 32.51 -46.82 -36.26
N HIS A 86 33.13 -46.80 -37.44
CA HIS A 86 33.30 -47.96 -38.32
C HIS A 86 34.54 -48.77 -37.92
#